data_AF-A0AAT9HWZ2-F1
#
_entry.id   AF-A0AAT9HWZ2-F1
#
_cell.length_a   1.000
_cell.length_b   1.000
_cell.length_c   1.000
_cell.angle_alpha   90.00
_cell.angle_beta   90.00
_cell.angle_gamma   90.00
#
_symmetry.space_group_name_H-M   'P 1'
#
loop_
_entity.id
_entity.type
_entity.pdbx_description
1 polymer ?
#
loop_
_entity_poly.entity_id
_entity_poly.type
_entity_poly.pdbx_seq_one_letter_code
_entity_poly.pdbx_strand_id
1 'polypeptide(L)'
;MSRTRHPILAVVDFPPLPATVLRPLVDPVPLSPVSLVWRKGMLHPGLGALRRAAAFVAAEEGWLRRPEGGWVPKQDIVAMAGH
;
A
#
# COMPACT_ATOMS: atom_id res chain seq x y z
N MET A 1 21.23 5.64 10.41
CA MET A 1 19.86 5.86 10.93
C MET A 1 19.76 5.26 12.32
N SER A 2 19.66 6.08 13.38
CA SER A 2 19.43 5.58 14.74
C SER A 2 18.01 5.01 14.83
N ARG A 3 17.87 3.78 15.32
CA ARG A 3 16.58 3.08 15.39
C ARG A 3 15.85 3.50 16.67
N THR A 4 15.02 4.54 16.59
CA THR A 4 14.40 5.19 17.76
C THR A 4 13.29 4.40 18.46
N ARG A 5 13.01 3.15 18.05
CA ARG A 5 11.87 2.30 18.53
C ARG A 5 10.49 2.94 18.41
N HIS A 6 10.38 4.16 17.90
CA HIS A 6 9.10 4.74 17.51
C HIS A 6 8.73 4.19 16.13
N PRO A 7 7.50 3.67 15.96
CA PRO A 7 7.02 3.32 14.63
C PRO A 7 7.07 4.56 13.76
N ILE A 8 7.69 4.46 12.59
CA ILE A 8 7.55 5.46 11.54
C ILE A 8 6.10 5.35 11.08
N LEU A 9 5.28 6.33 11.46
CA LEU A 9 3.84 6.28 11.22
C LEU A 9 3.46 6.63 9.78
N ALA A 10 4.29 7.43 9.09
CA ALA A 10 4.19 7.65 7.65
C ALA A 10 5.48 8.32 7.13
N VAL A 11 5.99 7.84 6.01
CA VAL A 11 6.86 8.62 5.12
C VAL A 11 6.00 8.92 3.91
N VAL A 12 5.79 10.21 3.61
CA VAL A 12 4.97 10.62 2.45
C VAL A 12 5.78 10.53 1.16
N ASP A 13 7.09 10.73 1.25
CA ASP A 13 8.00 10.65 0.11
C ASP A 13 9.42 10.29 0.53
N PHE A 14 10.19 9.71 -0.39
CA PHE A 14 11.60 9.41 -0.20
C PHE A 14 12.46 10.53 -0.78
N PRO A 15 13.54 10.94 -0.10
CA PRO A 15 14.46 11.90 -0.70
C PRO A 15 15.05 11.33 -2.00
N PRO A 16 15.25 12.17 -3.03
CA PRO A 16 15.89 11.73 -4.28
C PRO A 16 17.25 11.10 -4.02
N LEU A 17 17.53 9.96 -4.67
CA LEU A 17 18.85 9.33 -4.64
C LEU A 17 19.74 9.97 -5.73
N PRO A 18 20.90 10.55 -5.39
CA PRO A 18 21.80 11.15 -6.39
C PRO A 18 22.19 10.15 -7.48
N ALA A 19 22.29 10.63 -8.72
CA ALA A 19 22.62 9.83 -9.90
C ALA A 19 21.68 8.64 -10.19
N THR A 20 20.45 8.65 -9.65
CA THR A 20 19.41 7.67 -9.99
C THR A 20 18.31 8.30 -10.85
N VAL A 21 17.61 7.45 -11.61
CA VAL A 21 16.45 7.84 -12.40
C VAL A 21 15.31 6.86 -12.15
N LEU A 22 14.08 7.37 -12.05
CA LEU A 22 12.89 6.54 -11.98
C LEU A 22 12.51 6.12 -13.41
N ARG A 23 12.46 4.81 -13.66
CA ARG A 23 12.05 4.23 -14.94
C ARG A 23 10.77 3.42 -14.74
N PRO A 24 9.64 3.84 -15.34
CA PRO A 24 8.40 3.08 -15.25
C PRO A 24 8.56 1.68 -15.88
N LEU A 25 8.09 0.65 -15.18
CA LEU A 25 7.88 -0.69 -15.76
C LEU A 25 6.51 -0.68 -16.42
N VAL A 26 6.46 -0.56 -17.75
CA VAL A 26 5.21 -0.27 -18.48
C VAL A 26 4.60 -1.46 -19.21
N ASP A 27 5.25 -2.62 -19.25
CA ASP A 27 4.66 -3.82 -19.87
C ASP A 27 5.24 -5.14 -19.34
N PRO A 28 4.46 -5.93 -18.56
CA PRO A 28 3.23 -5.50 -17.90
C PRO A 28 3.56 -4.54 -16.75
N VAL A 29 2.65 -3.61 -16.43
CA VAL A 29 2.76 -2.84 -15.17
C VAL A 29 2.59 -3.80 -14.00
N PRO A 30 3.63 -4.08 -13.20
CA PRO A 30 3.50 -4.98 -12.07
C PRO A 30 2.74 -4.26 -10.95
N LEU A 31 1.66 -4.87 -10.47
CA LEU A 31 0.96 -4.37 -9.27
C LEU A 31 1.36 -5.22 -8.07
N SER A 32 1.76 -4.55 -6.99
CA SER A 32 2.05 -5.17 -5.70
C SER A 32 1.01 -4.72 -4.67
N PRO A 33 0.33 -5.63 -3.96
CA PRO A 33 -0.62 -5.25 -2.94
C PRO A 33 0.08 -4.58 -1.75
N VAL A 34 -0.56 -3.56 -1.18
CA VAL A 34 -0.16 -2.94 0.09
C VAL A 34 -1.18 -3.36 1.15
N SER A 35 -0.70 -4.00 2.21
CA SER A 35 -1.54 -4.59 3.25
C SER A 35 -1.35 -3.89 4.59
N LEU A 36 -2.47 -3.59 5.26
CA LEU A 36 -2.47 -3.21 6.67
C LEU A 36 -2.58 -4.48 7.52
N VAL A 37 -1.58 -4.74 8.37
CA VAL A 37 -1.53 -5.92 9.24
C VAL A 37 -1.46 -5.54 10.71
N TRP A 38 -2.14 -6.29 11.57
CA TRP A 38 -2.11 -6.10 13.02
C TRP A 38 -2.27 -7.44 13.75
N ARG A 39 -2.04 -7.44 15.07
CA ARG A 39 -2.16 -8.66 15.88
C ARG A 39 -3.61 -9.14 15.93
N LYS A 40 -3.83 -10.44 15.73
CA LYS A 40 -5.15 -11.07 15.88
C LYS A 40 -5.72 -10.78 17.28
N GLY A 41 -7.01 -10.47 17.34
CA GLY A 41 -7.72 -10.13 18.59
C GLY A 41 -7.48 -8.70 19.09
N MET A 42 -6.63 -7.91 18.43
CA MET A 42 -6.43 -6.51 18.79
C MET A 42 -7.60 -5.66 18.28
N LEU A 43 -8.37 -5.10 19.21
CA LEU A 43 -9.44 -4.15 18.96
C LEU A 43 -9.00 -2.77 19.45
N HIS A 44 -8.45 -1.96 18.55
CA HIS A 44 -8.03 -0.60 18.85
C HIS A 44 -8.85 0.40 18.01
N PRO A 45 -9.48 1.43 18.60
CA PRO A 45 -10.29 2.41 17.86
C PRO A 45 -9.51 3.08 16.72
N GLY A 46 -8.21 3.31 16.90
CA GLY A 46 -7.33 3.84 15.87
C GLY A 46 -7.20 2.95 14.63
N LEU A 47 -7.31 1.62 14.75
CA LEU A 47 -7.36 0.72 13.58
C LEU A 47 -8.65 0.94 12.78
N GLY A 48 -9.77 1.13 13.47
CA GLY A 48 -11.04 1.47 12.84
C GLY A 48 -10.98 2.82 12.11
N ALA A 49 -10.39 3.83 12.75
CA ALA A 49 -10.19 5.14 12.13
C ALA A 49 -9.28 5.06 10.89
N LEU A 50 -8.15 4.36 10.98
CA LEU A 50 -7.21 4.17 9.87
C LEU A 50 -7.85 3.43 8.69
N ARG A 51 -8.61 2.34 8.95
CA ARG A 51 -9.32 1.60 7.91
C ARG A 51 -10.35 2.48 7.18
N ARG A 52 -11.10 3.32 7.90
CA ARG A 52 -12.05 4.26 7.28
C ARG A 52 -11.35 5.31 6.42
N ALA A 53 -10.26 5.90 6.93
CA ALA A 53 -9.47 6.87 6.18
C ALA A 53 -8.89 6.26 4.90
N ALA A 54 -8.32 5.05 4.98
CA ALA A 54 -7.78 4.33 3.83
C ALA A 54 -8.89 4.01 2.79
N ALA A 55 -10.07 3.58 3.24
CA ALA A 55 -11.20 3.31 2.34
C ALA A 55 -11.69 4.58 1.62
N PHE A 56 -11.76 5.71 2.34
CA PHE A 56 -12.13 7.00 1.77
C PHE A 56 -11.15 7.42 0.67
N VAL A 57 -9.85 7.45 0.97
CA VAL A 57 -8.82 7.85 -0.01
C VAL A 57 -8.75 6.88 -1.18
N ALA A 58 -8.87 5.57 -0.93
CA ALA A 58 -8.86 4.57 -1.99
C ALA A 58 -10.02 4.73 -2.99
N ALA A 59 -11.19 5.16 -2.51
CA ALA A 59 -12.35 5.45 -3.35
C ALA A 59 -12.15 6.72 -4.17
N GLU A 60 -11.71 7.82 -3.53
CA GLU A 60 -11.45 9.11 -4.18
C GLU A 60 -10.38 8.99 -5.28
N GLU A 61 -9.28 8.28 -4.99
CA GLU A 61 -8.12 8.17 -5.88
C GLU A 61 -8.16 6.92 -6.77
N GLY A 62 -9.18 6.05 -6.61
CA GLY A 62 -9.36 4.86 -7.43
C GLY A 62 -8.27 3.79 -7.27
N TRP A 63 -7.70 3.61 -6.08
CA TRP A 63 -6.54 2.72 -5.83
C TRP A 63 -6.75 1.26 -6.27
N LEU A 64 -7.98 0.77 -6.21
CA LEU A 64 -8.31 -0.62 -6.57
C LEU A 64 -8.71 -0.76 -8.05
N ARG A 65 -8.67 0.32 -8.84
CA ARG A 65 -8.91 0.27 -10.28
C ARG A 65 -7.69 -0.34 -10.97
N ARG A 66 -7.85 -1.55 -11.51
CA ARG A 66 -6.80 -2.21 -12.30
C ARG A 66 -6.67 -1.52 -13.66
N PRO A 67 -5.47 -1.05 -14.06
CA PRO A 67 -5.24 -0.56 -15.41
C PRO A 67 -5.36 -1.70 -16.43
N GLU A 68 -5.74 -1.36 -17.65
CA GLU A 68 -5.71 -2.29 -18.78
C GLU A 68 -4.28 -2.84 -18.96
N GLY A 69 -4.16 -4.16 -19.19
CA GLY A 69 -2.86 -4.82 -19.30
C GLY A 69 -2.07 -4.96 -17.98
N GLY A 70 -2.55 -4.43 -16.85
CA GLY A 70 -1.87 -4.59 -15.56
C GLY A 70 -1.79 -6.05 -15.15
N TRP A 71 -0.64 -6.50 -14.65
CA TRP A 71 -0.43 -7.88 -14.21
C TRP A 71 -0.38 -7.99 -12.69
N VAL A 72 -1.13 -8.95 -12.14
CA VAL A 72 -1.18 -9.27 -10.71
C VAL A 72 -1.08 -10.79 -10.55
N PRO A 73 -0.23 -11.30 -9.65
CA PRO A 73 -0.23 -12.71 -9.31
C PRO A 73 -1.61 -13.19 -8.86
N LYS A 74 -2.01 -14.40 -9.28
CA LYS A 74 -3.31 -14.98 -8.89
C LYS A 74 -3.50 -15.06 -7.37
N GLN A 75 -2.43 -15.33 -6.63
CA GLN A 75 -2.45 -15.41 -5.17
C GLN A 75 -2.77 -14.05 -4.53
N ASP A 76 -2.25 -12.97 -5.10
CA ASP A 76 -2.51 -11.62 -4.61
C ASP A 76 -3.95 -11.19 -4.92
N ILE A 77 -4.51 -11.58 -6.06
CA ILE A 77 -5.93 -11.37 -6.36
C ILE A 77 -6.81 -12.02 -5.29
N VAL A 78 -6.49 -13.26 -4.88
CA VAL A 78 -7.23 -13.95 -3.81
C VAL A 78 -7.07 -13.25 -2.48
N ALA A 79 -5.86 -12.81 -2.12
CA ALA A 79 -5.61 -12.08 -0.88
C ALA A 79 -6.35 -10.74 -0.82
N MET A 80 -6.45 -10.03 -1.95
CA MET A 80 -7.15 -8.75 -2.05
C MET A 80 -8.68 -8.87 -2.08
N ALA A 81 -9.21 -10.04 -2.45
CA ALA A 81 -10.65 -10.31 -2.45
C ALA A 81 -11.22 -10.62 -1.05
N GLY A 82 -10.36 -10.79 -0.03
CA GLY A 82 -10.77 -11.09 1.34
C GLY A 82 -11.22 -9.84 2.11
N HIS A 83 -12.46 -9.84 2.59
CA HIS A 83 -12.99 -8.91 3.60
C HIS A 83 -13.47 -9.68 4.82
#